data_AF-A0A1M6SR86-F1
#
_entry.id   AF-A0A1M6SR86-F1
#
_cell.length_a   1.000
_cell.length_b   1.000
_cell.length_c   1.000
_cell.angle_alpha   90.00
_cell.angle_beta   90.00
_cell.angle_gamma   90.00
#
_symmetry.space_group_name_H-M   'P 1'
#
loop_
_entity.id
_entity.type
_entity.pdbx_description
1 polymer ?
#
loop_
_entity_poly.entity_id
_entity_poly.type
_entity_poly.pdbx_seq_one_letter_code
_entity_poly.pdbx_strand_id
1 'polypeptide(L)' 'MAIRWLACLPIIVIFGGVFFVNHVYPILLGMPFLFFYMVMAILFTSVCMAVIYHFDPANKEE' A
#
# COMPACT_ATOMS: atom_id res chain seq x y z
N MET A 1 -0.35 7.95 -19.00
CA MET A 1 0.21 6.58 -18.94
C MET A 1 0.97 6.28 -17.64
N ALA A 2 1.87 7.15 -17.16
CA ALA A 2 2.68 6.90 -15.96
C ALA A 2 1.87 6.64 -14.68
N ILE A 3 0.75 7.36 -14.46
CA ILE A 3 -0.12 7.22 -13.28
C ILE A 3 -0.73 5.81 -13.13
N ARG A 4 -0.94 5.08 -14.24
CA ARG A 4 -1.47 3.70 -14.19
C ARG A 4 -0.49 2.72 -13.55
N TRP A 5 0.81 3.00 -13.62
CA TRP A 5 1.84 2.18 -12.96
C TRP A 5 1.81 2.32 -11.44
N LEU A 6 1.30 3.45 -10.92
CA LEU A 6 1.10 3.65 -9.49
C LEU A 6 0.07 2.66 -8.90
N ALA A 7 -0.81 2.09 -9.73
CA ALA A 7 -1.75 1.05 -9.30
C ALA A 7 -1.08 -0.32 -9.08
N CYS A 8 0.13 -0.56 -9.62
CA CYS A 8 0.89 -1.79 -9.35
C CYS A 8 1.70 -1.71 -8.04
N LEU A 9 2.02 -0.52 -7.55
CA LEU A 9 2.72 -0.31 -6.28
C LEU A 9 2.08 -1.03 -5.08
N PRO A 10 0.76 -0.92 -4.83
CA PRO A 10 0.14 -1.61 -3.69
C PRO A 10 0.26 -3.14 -3.79
N ILE A 11 0.23 -3.71 -5.00
CA ILE A 11 0.42 -5.15 -5.20
C ILE A 11 1.84 -5.55 -4.80
N ILE A 12 2.84 -4.81 -5.27
CA ILE A 12 4.25 -5.06 -4.95
C ILE A 12 4.48 -4.93 -3.45
N VAL A 13 3.88 -3.94 -2.80
CA VAL A 13 3.96 -3.77 -1.35
C VAL A 13 3.34 -4.99 -0.67
N ILE A 14 2.08 -5.34 -0.93
CA ILE A 14 1.42 -6.47 -0.26
C ILE A 14 2.23 -7.76 -0.40
N PHE A 15 2.63 -8.16 -1.60
CA PHE A 15 3.34 -9.42 -1.82
C PHE A 15 4.82 -9.37 -1.41
N GLY A 16 5.50 -8.25 -1.67
CA GLY A 16 6.92 -8.09 -1.36
C GLY A 16 7.19 -8.08 0.14
N GLY A 17 6.39 -7.35 0.91
CA GLY A 17 6.60 -7.30 2.35
C GLY A 17 6.27 -8.60 3.05
N VAL A 18 5.24 -9.35 2.61
CA VAL A 18 4.89 -10.64 3.23
C VAL A 18 6.07 -11.62 3.22
N PHE A 19 6.90 -11.66 2.18
CA PHE A 19 8.09 -12.51 2.17
C PHE A 19 9.13 -12.15 3.25
N PHE A 20 9.27 -10.87 3.58
CA PHE A 20 10.27 -10.37 4.54
C PHE A 20 9.73 -10.27 5.97
N VAL A 21 8.43 -10.05 6.11
CA VAL A 21 7.80 -9.67 7.37
C VAL A 21 6.94 -10.79 7.97
N ASN A 22 6.86 -11.94 7.30
CA ASN A 22 6.19 -13.14 7.80
C ASN A 22 7.04 -13.85 8.87
N HIS A 23 7.29 -13.12 9.95
CA HIS A 23 7.92 -13.64 11.16
C HIS A 23 7.03 -13.29 12.36
N VAL A 24 6.95 -14.21 13.32
CA VAL A 24 6.14 -14.04 14.55
C VAL A 24 6.70 -12.90 15.40
N TYR A 25 8.01 -12.69 15.35
CA TYR A 25 8.72 -11.59 15.98
C TYR A 25 9.34 -10.70 14.90
N PRO A 26 9.37 -9.37 15.10
CA PRO A 26 9.02 -8.65 16.32
C PRO A 26 7.50 -8.48 16.54
N ILE A 27 7.10 -8.19 17.78
CA ILE A 27 5.73 -7.82 18.13
C ILE A 27 5.65 -6.30 18.21
N LEU A 28 4.76 -5.68 17.44
CA LEU A 28 4.49 -4.25 17.44
C LEU A 28 3.10 -4.01 18.01
N LEU A 29 2.97 -3.08 18.97
CA LEU A 29 1.67 -2.73 19.58
C LEU A 29 0.90 -3.94 20.15
N GLY A 30 1.60 -4.99 20.58
CA GLY A 30 0.98 -6.23 21.09
C GLY A 30 0.50 -7.22 20.02
N MET A 31 0.76 -6.96 18.74
CA MET A 31 0.43 -7.85 17.61
C MET A 31 1.68 -8.26 16.81
N PRO A 32 1.68 -9.43 16.13
CA PRO A 32 2.76 -9.80 15.23
C PRO A 32 3.01 -8.73 14.17
N PHE A 33 4.27 -8.48 13.81
CA PHE A 33 4.64 -7.46 12.83
C PHE A 33 3.87 -7.60 11.51
N LEU A 34 3.56 -8.83 11.08
CA LEU A 34 2.77 -9.09 9.87
C LEU A 34 1.40 -8.38 9.88
N PHE A 35 0.73 -8.29 11.03
CA PHE A 35 -0.54 -7.58 11.16
C PHE A 35 -0.36 -6.07 11.01
N PHE A 36 0.64 -5.50 11.69
CA PHE A 36 0.99 -4.09 11.55
C PHE A 36 1.30 -3.76 10.08
N TYR A 37 2.08 -4.62 9.43
CA TYR A 37 2.43 -4.50 8.02
C TYR A 37 1.20 -4.49 7.11
N MET A 38 0.26 -5.41 7.32
CA MET A 38 -0.99 -5.47 6.55
C MET A 38 -1.80 -4.17 6.67
N VAL A 39 -1.92 -3.62 7.89
CA VAL A 39 -2.61 -2.34 8.11
C VAL A 39 -1.88 -1.20 7.38
N MET A 40 -0.56 -1.14 7.48
CA MET A 40 0.24 -0.15 6.75
C MET A 40 0.11 -0.28 5.23
N ALA A 41 0.05 -1.51 4.71
CA ALA A 41 -0.16 -1.76 3.29
C ALA A 41 -1.53 -1.25 2.82
N ILE A 42 -2.60 -1.44 3.62
CA ILE A 42 -3.94 -0.91 3.32
C ILE A 42 -3.95 0.63 3.35
N LEU A 43 -3.31 1.25 4.35
CA LEU A 43 -3.19 2.71 4.39
C LEU A 43 -2.41 3.23 3.17
N PHE A 44 -1.35 2.53 2.78
CA PHE A 44 -0.56 2.85 1.61
C PHE A 44 -1.39 2.75 0.31
N THR A 45 -2.25 1.73 0.16
CA THR A 45 -3.13 1.63 -1.01
C THR A 45 -4.10 2.81 -1.11
N SER A 46 -4.65 3.25 0.03
CA SER A 46 -5.52 4.41 0.11
C SER A 46 -4.79 5.69 -0.31
N VAL A 47 -3.55 5.88 0.17
CA VAL A 47 -2.70 7.01 -0.24
C VAL A 47 -2.39 6.95 -1.74
N CYS A 48 -2.04 5.78 -2.29
CA CYS A 48 -1.84 5.63 -3.73
C CYS A 48 -3.07 6.04 -4.53
N MET A 49 -4.28 5.63 -4.11
CA MET A 49 -5.52 6.03 -4.77
C MET A 49 -5.79 7.53 -4.63
N ALA A 50 -5.54 8.12 -3.47
CA ALA A 50 -5.68 9.57 -3.26
C ALA A 50 -4.71 10.37 -4.15
N VAL A 51 -3.47 9.90 -4.29
CA VAL A 51 -2.48 10.49 -5.20
C VAL A 51 -2.93 10.33 -6.66
N ILE A 52 -3.38 9.14 -7.07
CA ILE A 52 -3.91 8.93 -8.42
C ILE A 52 -5.07 9.91 -8.66
N TYR A 53 -6.05 9.98 -7.75
CA TYR A 53 -7.20 10.87 -7.87
C TYR A 53 -6.82 12.35 -8.02
N HIS A 54 -5.85 12.83 -7.23
CA HIS A 54 -5.43 14.23 -7.27
C HIS A 54 -4.66 14.59 -8.55
N PHE A 55 -3.86 13.65 -9.06
CA PHE A 55 -2.98 13.88 -10.21
C PHE A 55 -3.55 13.40 -11.54
N ASP A 56 -4.61 12.58 -11.54
CA ASP A 56 -5.23 12.09 -12.76
C ASP A 56 -6.00 13.25 -13.44
N PRO A 57 -5.53 13.74 -14.61
CA PRO A 57 -6.20 14.81 -15.32
C PRO A 57 -7.60 14.40 -15.81
N ALA A 58 -7.90 13.09 -15.90
CA ALA A 58 -9.25 12.63 -16.24
C ALA A 58 -10.28 12.96 -15.15
N ASN A 59 -9.84 13.19 -13.90
CA ASN A 59 -10.71 13.62 -12.81
C ASN A 59 -10.89 15.16 -12.77
N LYS A 60 -10.29 15.90 -13.70
CA LYS A 60 -10.41 17.36 -13.82
C LYS A 60 -11.41 17.82 -14.89
N GLU A 61 -12.11 16.89 -15.53
CA GLU A 61 -13.10 17.20 -16.58
C GLU A 61 -14.55 17.35 -16.08
N GLU A 62 -14.77 17.51 -14.76
CA GLU A 62 -16.05 18.01 -14.20
C GLU A 62 -15.87 19.32 -13.41
#